data_AF-A0A955D565-F1
#
_entry.id   AF-A0A955D565-F1
#
_cell.length_a   1.000
_cell.length_b   1.000
_cell.length_c   1.000
_cell.angle_alpha   90.00
_cell.angle_beta   90.00
_cell.angle_gamma   90.00
#
_symmetry.space_group_name_H-M   'P 1'
#
loop_
_entity.id
_entity.type
_entity.pdbx_description
1 polymer ?
#
loop_
_entity_poly.entity_id
_entity_poly.type
_entity_poly.pdbx_seq_one_letter_code
_entity_poly.pdbx_strand_id
1 'polypeptide(L)'
;MGDLLQPDFLRRDVAIFDSGLALRDNQRAILEVLYMDYNDSFQKGVEPVNALMQDAGPRIFRSFMSPEMRDTFRSAMEGAQEEIQALRERQGDVDQATIEELMAKRMQAATEEAQRIRRESGQDAEAKAAMAELSDGMEKWRAEKAALREAFLSGVKLQLDDEQKQMWPAFERQLVREKSLPKGRLSGESVDLFQVLKQIGVPTDATTELAALMENYEIRLVDALNARDTYISQSEPKLFKALQSMDMSGGLNIVEKQTDLRVRVRDVNEEFRVAIAASLPEEQGASFTNAAMESGFERVFRTTSAQRAFEQAKSIEELSPETLEAIVALESAYVAELTTLRDRVIATTKKEEPKELVRQAERIAGFMSGNFQQRGQDPIRTAMREQRDLSDKYLDRLASLLSPEQYQGLSAATQRRGFGGGFENLPEDMRNRILERVDTNGNGQIDPDEEEQARQMFRGGRGGRGGRGGNQQGDGGGPPV
;
A
#
# COMPACT_ATOMS: atom_id res chain seq x y z
N MET A 1 -10.45 6.71 -11.56
CA MET A 1 -10.83 7.98 -10.85
C MET A 1 -9.68 8.97 -10.65
N GLY A 2 -8.79 8.85 -9.65
CA GLY A 2 -7.83 9.94 -9.31
C GLY A 2 -6.97 10.47 -10.47
N ASP A 3 -6.57 9.58 -11.39
CA ASP A 3 -5.81 9.89 -12.61
C ASP A 3 -6.58 10.75 -13.64
N LEU A 4 -7.92 10.77 -13.60
CA LEU A 4 -8.74 11.62 -14.47
C LEU A 4 -8.80 13.08 -13.99
N LEU A 5 -8.55 13.33 -12.70
CA LEU A 5 -8.56 14.67 -12.11
C LEU A 5 -7.18 15.33 -12.11
N GLN A 6 -6.14 14.62 -12.55
CA GLN A 6 -4.78 15.13 -12.69
C GLN A 6 -4.44 15.32 -14.18
N PRO A 7 -3.71 16.38 -14.54
CA PRO A 7 -3.23 16.55 -15.91
C PRO A 7 -2.15 15.51 -16.21
N ASP A 8 -2.08 15.08 -17.47
CA ASP A 8 -1.06 14.12 -17.92
C ASP A 8 0.34 14.73 -17.94
N PHE A 9 0.40 16.05 -18.14
CA PHE A 9 1.62 16.85 -18.12
C PHE A 9 1.50 17.95 -17.05
N LEU A 10 2.53 18.06 -16.24
CA LEU A 10 2.76 19.06 -15.20
C LEU A 10 3.95 19.93 -15.64
N ARG A 11 4.07 21.14 -15.11
CA ARG A 11 5.16 22.07 -15.47
C ARG A 11 6.56 21.45 -15.34
N ARG A 12 6.78 20.59 -14.34
CA ARG A 12 8.06 19.89 -14.14
C ARG A 12 8.46 18.98 -15.32
N ASP A 13 7.49 18.53 -16.11
CA ASP A 13 7.73 17.63 -17.23
C ASP A 13 8.23 18.38 -18.48
N VAL A 14 8.09 19.71 -18.55
CA VAL A 14 8.66 20.54 -19.63
C VAL A 14 10.17 20.28 -19.78
N ALA A 15 10.88 20.04 -18.68
CA ALA A 15 12.29 19.65 -18.68
C ALA A 15 12.55 18.26 -19.31
N ILE A 16 11.58 17.34 -19.27
CA ILE A 16 11.67 16.03 -19.93
C ILE A 16 11.55 16.20 -21.45
N PHE A 17 10.63 17.07 -21.92
CA PHE A 17 10.53 17.43 -23.35
C PHE A 17 11.79 18.14 -23.85
N ASP A 18 12.32 19.11 -23.09
CA ASP A 18 13.54 19.85 -23.46
C ASP A 18 14.76 18.94 -23.59
N SER A 19 15.01 18.11 -22.57
CA SER A 19 16.16 17.18 -22.56
C SER A 19 16.01 16.00 -23.52
N GLY A 20 14.80 15.44 -23.65
CA GLY A 20 14.53 14.26 -24.50
C GLY A 20 14.43 14.57 -26.00
N LEU A 21 14.21 15.84 -26.39
CA LEU A 21 14.12 16.28 -27.79
C LEU A 21 15.20 17.32 -28.17
N ALA A 22 16.12 17.63 -27.26
CA ALA A 22 17.17 18.65 -27.41
C ALA A 22 16.63 19.97 -27.99
N LEU A 23 15.67 20.60 -27.28
CA LEU A 23 14.95 21.75 -27.80
C LEU A 23 15.80 23.03 -27.83
N ARG A 24 15.72 23.75 -28.96
CA ARG A 24 16.32 25.08 -29.12
C ARG A 24 15.55 26.12 -28.30
N ASP A 25 16.16 27.26 -27.98
CA ASP A 25 15.54 28.29 -27.13
C ASP A 25 14.17 28.77 -27.64
N ASN A 26 14.01 28.90 -28.96
CA ASN A 26 12.72 29.25 -29.59
C ASN A 26 11.68 28.13 -29.46
N GLN A 27 12.09 26.86 -29.55
CA GLN A 27 11.20 25.70 -29.37
C GLN A 27 10.78 25.55 -27.90
N ARG A 28 11.68 25.81 -26.94
CA ARG A 28 11.33 25.85 -25.50
C ARG A 28 10.29 26.94 -25.19
N ALA A 29 10.45 28.13 -25.77
CA ALA A 29 9.46 29.20 -25.60
C ALA A 29 8.08 28.80 -26.15
N ILE A 30 8.02 28.12 -27.29
CA ILE A 30 6.75 27.61 -27.86
C ILE A 30 6.19 26.46 -27.00
N LEU A 31 7.03 25.55 -26.49
CA LEU A 31 6.62 24.48 -25.59
C LEU A 31 5.98 25.01 -24.30
N GLU A 32 6.53 26.06 -23.67
CA GLU A 32 5.93 26.69 -22.49
C GLU A 32 4.55 27.30 -22.82
N VAL A 33 4.38 27.95 -23.98
CA VAL A 33 3.06 28.45 -24.44
C VAL A 33 2.08 27.29 -24.65
N LEU A 34 2.48 26.24 -25.37
CA LEU A 34 1.66 25.04 -25.57
C LEU A 34 1.27 24.37 -24.25
N TYR A 35 2.17 24.37 -23.26
CA TYR A 35 1.89 23.82 -21.93
C TYR A 35 0.90 24.70 -21.15
N MET A 36 1.02 26.03 -21.24
CA MET A 36 0.06 26.95 -20.63
C MET A 36 -1.34 26.77 -21.24
N ASP A 37 -1.46 26.72 -22.57
CA ASP A 37 -2.73 26.48 -23.27
C ASP A 37 -3.33 25.11 -22.89
N TYR A 38 -2.52 24.05 -22.86
CA TYR A 38 -2.93 22.72 -22.42
C TYR A 38 -3.44 22.73 -20.96
N ASN A 39 -2.70 23.36 -20.05
CA ASN A 39 -3.06 23.41 -18.64
C ASN A 39 -4.35 24.21 -18.42
N ASP A 40 -4.49 25.36 -19.08
CA ASP A 40 -5.69 26.20 -18.98
C ASP A 40 -6.93 25.48 -19.53
N SER A 41 -6.80 24.77 -20.66
CA SER A 41 -7.85 23.91 -21.18
C SER A 41 -8.17 22.75 -20.23
N PHE A 42 -7.17 22.15 -19.60
CA PHE A 42 -7.37 21.08 -18.62
C PHE A 42 -8.14 21.57 -17.39
N GLN A 43 -7.76 22.73 -16.80
CA GLN A 43 -8.45 23.27 -15.63
C GLN A 43 -9.92 23.58 -15.92
N LYS A 44 -10.22 24.19 -17.08
CA LYS A 44 -11.59 24.48 -17.52
C LYS A 44 -12.42 23.22 -17.76
N GLY A 45 -11.82 22.16 -18.30
CA GLY A 45 -12.52 20.89 -18.56
C GLY A 45 -12.74 20.01 -17.34
N VAL A 46 -11.84 20.05 -16.34
CA VAL A 46 -11.99 19.26 -15.10
C VAL A 46 -12.94 19.92 -14.09
N GLU A 47 -13.18 21.24 -14.18
CA GLU A 47 -14.05 21.97 -13.25
C GLU A 47 -15.50 21.43 -13.21
N PRO A 48 -16.21 21.19 -14.34
CA PRO A 48 -17.52 20.54 -14.34
C PRO A 48 -17.52 19.15 -13.69
N VAL A 49 -16.44 18.39 -13.84
CA VAL A 49 -16.30 17.04 -13.28
C VAL A 49 -16.12 17.08 -11.76
N ASN A 50 -15.32 18.05 -11.27
CA ASN A 50 -15.18 18.30 -9.85
C ASN A 50 -16.52 18.73 -9.23
N ALA A 51 -17.29 19.58 -9.90
CA ALA A 51 -18.64 19.97 -9.46
C ALA A 51 -19.60 18.77 -9.42
N LEU A 52 -19.61 17.94 -10.47
CA LEU A 52 -20.36 16.68 -10.53
C LEU A 52 -20.00 15.73 -9.37
N MET A 53 -18.71 15.57 -9.06
CA MET A 53 -18.27 14.74 -7.94
C MET A 53 -18.67 15.32 -6.57
N GLN A 54 -18.61 16.65 -6.40
CA GLN A 54 -19.00 17.33 -5.17
C GLN A 54 -20.51 17.29 -4.90
N ASP A 55 -21.34 17.23 -5.94
CA ASP A 55 -22.80 17.16 -5.80
C ASP A 55 -23.34 15.72 -5.81
N ALA A 56 -22.96 14.91 -6.80
CA ALA A 56 -23.44 13.54 -6.93
C ALA A 56 -22.90 12.63 -5.81
N GLY A 57 -21.64 12.82 -5.38
CA GLY A 57 -21.03 12.02 -4.30
C GLY A 57 -21.86 12.02 -3.00
N PRO A 58 -22.20 13.20 -2.44
CA PRO A 58 -23.09 13.32 -1.29
C PRO A 58 -24.53 12.89 -1.55
N ARG A 59 -25.08 12.98 -2.77
CA ARG A 59 -26.39 12.36 -3.11
C ARG A 59 -26.32 10.83 -2.96
N ILE A 60 -25.37 10.20 -3.65
CA ILE A 60 -25.11 8.75 -3.63
C ILE A 60 -24.86 8.25 -2.18
N PHE A 61 -24.02 8.96 -1.42
CA PHE A 61 -23.76 8.59 -0.02
C PHE A 61 -25.01 8.69 0.86
N ARG A 62 -25.84 9.74 0.69
CA ARG A 62 -27.10 9.89 1.43
C ARG A 62 -28.11 8.80 1.10
N SER A 63 -28.22 8.39 -0.16
CA SER A 63 -29.09 7.27 -0.56
C SER A 63 -28.64 5.90 -0.02
N PHE A 64 -27.34 5.69 0.22
CA PHE A 64 -26.86 4.45 0.86
C PHE A 64 -26.88 4.51 2.40
N MET A 65 -26.74 5.70 3.00
CA MET A 65 -26.57 5.90 4.44
C MET A 65 -27.57 6.91 5.02
N SER A 66 -28.86 6.73 4.72
CA SER A 66 -29.97 7.53 5.26
C SER A 66 -30.09 7.40 6.80
N PRO A 67 -30.81 8.30 7.49
CA PRO A 67 -31.04 8.18 8.94
C PRO A 67 -31.71 6.84 9.31
N GLU A 68 -32.77 6.48 8.59
CA GLU A 68 -33.52 5.22 8.76
C GLU A 68 -32.58 4.01 8.66
N MET A 69 -31.73 3.99 7.64
CA MET A 69 -30.75 2.92 7.40
C MET A 69 -29.74 2.81 8.54
N ARG A 70 -29.26 3.95 9.08
CA ARG A 70 -28.34 3.96 10.24
C ARG A 70 -29.03 3.41 11.49
N ASP A 71 -30.32 3.66 11.64
CA ASP A 71 -31.11 3.15 12.77
C ASP A 71 -31.42 1.65 12.59
N THR A 72 -31.69 1.16 11.36
CA THR A 72 -31.77 -0.28 11.04
C THR A 72 -30.47 -1.00 11.42
N PHE A 73 -29.31 -0.50 10.96
CA PHE A 73 -28.03 -1.12 11.29
C PHE A 73 -27.67 -1.00 12.78
N ARG A 74 -28.02 0.11 13.45
CA ARG A 74 -27.82 0.26 14.90
C ARG A 74 -28.66 -0.76 15.68
N SER A 75 -29.95 -0.84 15.38
CA SER A 75 -30.87 -1.79 16.03
C SER A 75 -30.47 -3.25 15.79
N ALA A 76 -29.96 -3.58 14.60
CA ALA A 76 -29.42 -4.90 14.31
C ALA A 76 -28.17 -5.24 15.14
N MET A 77 -27.26 -4.27 15.32
CA MET A 77 -26.07 -4.42 16.15
C MET A 77 -26.38 -4.51 17.65
N GLU A 78 -27.31 -3.67 18.13
CA GLU A 78 -27.80 -3.69 19.52
C GLU A 78 -28.48 -5.03 19.82
N GLY A 79 -29.42 -5.46 18.98
CA GLY A 79 -30.10 -6.74 19.12
C GLY A 79 -29.18 -7.96 18.98
N ALA A 80 -28.08 -7.86 18.21
CA ALA A 80 -27.06 -8.90 18.17
C ALA A 80 -26.24 -8.96 19.48
N GLN A 81 -25.88 -7.79 20.04
CA GLN A 81 -25.17 -7.72 21.33
C GLN A 81 -26.02 -8.26 22.48
N GLU A 82 -27.32 -7.93 22.51
CA GLU A 82 -28.27 -8.50 23.49
C GLU A 82 -28.38 -10.02 23.38
N GLU A 83 -28.44 -10.56 22.16
CA GLU A 83 -28.55 -12.01 21.93
C GLU A 83 -27.24 -12.75 22.30
N ILE A 84 -26.07 -12.18 22.00
CA ILE A 84 -24.77 -12.69 22.46
C ILE A 84 -24.68 -12.67 24.00
N GLN A 85 -25.15 -11.59 24.64
CA GLN A 85 -25.15 -11.47 26.09
C GLN A 85 -26.08 -12.50 26.74
N ALA A 86 -27.30 -12.69 26.20
CA ALA A 86 -28.25 -13.68 26.67
C ALA A 86 -27.77 -15.13 26.44
N LEU A 87 -27.00 -15.40 25.37
CA LEU A 87 -26.35 -16.70 25.16
C LEU A 87 -25.26 -16.95 26.21
N ARG A 88 -24.42 -15.94 26.52
CA ARG A 88 -23.41 -16.04 27.58
C ARG A 88 -24.02 -16.31 28.95
N GLU A 89 -25.12 -15.65 29.26
CA GLU A 89 -25.86 -15.86 30.51
C GLU A 89 -26.51 -17.25 30.62
N ARG A 90 -26.80 -17.91 29.48
CA ARG A 90 -27.44 -19.25 29.44
C ARG A 90 -26.46 -20.42 29.32
N GLN A 91 -25.34 -20.23 28.63
CA GLN A 91 -24.43 -21.32 28.24
C GLN A 91 -22.98 -21.12 28.74
N GLY A 92 -22.66 -19.97 29.35
CA GLY A 92 -21.31 -19.67 29.83
C GLY A 92 -20.49 -18.98 28.74
N ASP A 93 -19.29 -19.51 28.46
CA ASP A 93 -18.47 -18.93 27.39
C ASP A 93 -19.00 -19.36 26.02
N VAL A 94 -19.31 -18.37 25.16
CA VAL A 94 -19.83 -18.61 23.81
C VAL A 94 -18.67 -18.53 22.84
N ASP A 95 -18.46 -19.60 22.08
CA ASP A 95 -17.35 -19.69 21.15
C ASP A 95 -17.45 -18.64 20.04
N GLN A 96 -16.28 -18.29 19.49
CA GLN A 96 -16.18 -17.20 18.53
C GLN A 96 -16.97 -17.48 17.23
N ALA A 97 -17.09 -18.74 16.79
CA ALA A 97 -17.81 -19.06 15.56
C ALA A 97 -19.33 -18.86 15.72
N THR A 98 -19.91 -19.25 16.86
CA THR A 98 -21.34 -18.98 17.16
C THR A 98 -21.63 -17.47 17.22
N ILE A 99 -20.73 -16.68 17.81
CA ILE A 99 -20.84 -15.20 17.83
C ILE A 99 -20.82 -14.65 16.40
N GLU A 100 -19.92 -15.15 15.56
CA GLU A 100 -19.76 -14.71 14.17
C GLU A 100 -20.94 -15.09 13.28
N GLU A 101 -21.50 -16.30 13.42
CA GLU A 101 -22.70 -16.73 12.70
C GLU A 101 -23.92 -15.86 13.07
N LEU A 102 -24.11 -15.59 14.36
CA LEU A 102 -25.20 -14.76 14.86
C LEU A 102 -25.08 -13.33 14.31
N MET A 103 -23.88 -12.74 14.40
CA MET A 103 -23.59 -11.41 13.83
C MET A 103 -23.83 -11.38 12.32
N ALA A 104 -23.37 -12.39 11.57
CA ALA A 104 -23.59 -12.49 10.14
C ALA A 104 -25.08 -12.55 9.79
N LYS A 105 -25.85 -13.39 10.49
CA LYS A 105 -27.30 -13.53 10.30
C LYS A 105 -28.07 -12.25 10.61
N ARG A 106 -27.74 -11.56 11.71
CA ARG A 106 -28.32 -10.26 12.08
C ARG A 106 -27.98 -9.17 11.05
N MET A 107 -26.73 -9.12 10.58
CA MET A 107 -26.29 -8.18 9.55
C MET A 107 -26.90 -8.46 8.17
N GLN A 108 -27.12 -9.73 7.82
CA GLN A 108 -27.82 -10.11 6.59
C GLN A 108 -29.28 -9.63 6.65
N ALA A 109 -30.01 -9.94 7.71
CA ALA A 109 -31.40 -9.47 7.88
C ALA A 109 -31.50 -7.93 7.87
N ALA A 110 -30.56 -7.23 8.51
CA ALA A 110 -30.46 -5.77 8.45
C ALA A 110 -30.20 -5.26 7.03
N THR A 111 -29.40 -5.98 6.24
CA THR A 111 -29.08 -5.64 4.85
C THR A 111 -30.28 -5.87 3.92
N GLU A 112 -31.05 -6.95 4.13
CA GLU A 112 -32.29 -7.23 3.40
C GLU A 112 -33.37 -6.18 3.69
N GLU A 113 -33.56 -5.82 4.97
CA GLU A 113 -34.45 -4.74 5.41
C GLU A 113 -34.03 -3.39 4.81
N ALA A 114 -32.73 -3.07 4.89
CA ALA A 114 -32.14 -1.89 4.28
C ALA A 114 -32.38 -1.81 2.75
N GLN A 115 -32.22 -2.94 2.04
CA GLN A 115 -32.55 -3.03 0.62
C GLN A 115 -34.05 -2.88 0.34
N ARG A 116 -34.95 -3.22 1.27
CA ARG A 116 -36.39 -2.95 1.12
C ARG A 116 -36.66 -1.45 1.29
N ILE A 117 -36.17 -0.84 2.37
CA ILE A 117 -36.34 0.58 2.68
C ILE A 117 -35.87 1.46 1.50
N ARG A 118 -34.70 1.19 0.90
CA ARG A 118 -34.21 1.97 -0.26
C ARG A 118 -35.05 1.82 -1.54
N ARG A 119 -35.65 0.64 -1.76
CA ARG A 119 -36.56 0.39 -2.90
C ARG A 119 -37.89 1.10 -2.72
N GLU A 120 -38.44 1.08 -1.51
CA GLU A 120 -39.74 1.69 -1.17
C GLU A 120 -39.66 3.22 -1.07
N SER A 121 -38.56 3.77 -0.53
CA SER A 121 -38.32 5.22 -0.42
C SER A 121 -37.88 5.90 -1.72
N GLY A 122 -37.65 5.15 -2.81
CA GLY A 122 -37.13 5.68 -4.08
C GLY A 122 -35.64 6.08 -4.05
N GLN A 123 -34.95 5.91 -2.92
CA GLN A 123 -33.53 6.24 -2.78
C GLN A 123 -32.63 5.47 -3.77
N ASP A 124 -32.98 4.23 -4.12
CA ASP A 124 -32.27 3.46 -5.17
C ASP A 124 -32.38 4.12 -6.56
N ALA A 125 -33.48 4.83 -6.86
CA ALA A 125 -33.66 5.53 -8.13
C ALA A 125 -32.84 6.82 -8.19
N GLU A 126 -32.80 7.59 -7.10
CA GLU A 126 -31.94 8.78 -6.96
C GLU A 126 -30.45 8.38 -7.03
N ALA A 127 -30.05 7.34 -6.31
CA ALA A 127 -28.69 6.80 -6.34
C ALA A 127 -28.26 6.42 -7.77
N LYS A 128 -29.14 5.73 -8.50
CA LYS A 128 -28.89 5.30 -9.87
C LYS A 128 -28.80 6.49 -10.84
N ALA A 129 -29.65 7.51 -10.67
CA ALA A 129 -29.60 8.73 -11.47
C ALA A 129 -28.29 9.50 -11.25
N ALA A 130 -27.89 9.73 -10.00
CA ALA A 130 -26.64 10.41 -9.66
C ALA A 130 -25.40 9.61 -10.11
N MET A 131 -25.43 8.28 -10.03
CA MET A 131 -24.38 7.40 -10.56
C MET A 131 -24.28 7.44 -12.09
N ALA A 132 -25.40 7.54 -12.80
CA ALA A 132 -25.40 7.69 -14.26
C ALA A 132 -24.86 9.07 -14.68
N GLU A 133 -25.33 10.14 -14.04
CA GLU A 133 -24.86 11.52 -14.26
C GLU A 133 -23.34 11.65 -14.07
N LEU A 134 -22.81 11.07 -12.99
CA LEU A 134 -21.37 11.01 -12.72
C LEU A 134 -20.62 10.18 -13.77
N SER A 135 -21.17 9.03 -14.19
CA SER A 135 -20.56 8.16 -15.21
C SER A 135 -20.44 8.88 -16.55
N ASP A 136 -21.53 9.49 -17.02
CA ASP A 136 -21.60 10.20 -18.30
C ASP A 136 -20.64 11.40 -18.33
N GLY A 137 -20.57 12.15 -17.23
CA GLY A 137 -19.61 13.26 -17.09
C GLY A 137 -18.15 12.78 -17.12
N MET A 138 -17.85 11.69 -16.42
CA MET A 138 -16.50 11.09 -16.41
C MET A 138 -16.12 10.45 -17.75
N GLU A 139 -17.08 9.93 -18.52
CA GLU A 139 -16.83 9.39 -19.86
C GLU A 139 -16.52 10.49 -20.88
N LYS A 140 -17.33 11.55 -20.91
CA LYS A 140 -17.06 12.75 -21.73
C LYS A 140 -15.70 13.35 -21.41
N TRP A 141 -15.42 13.57 -20.13
CA TRP A 141 -14.15 14.13 -19.70
C TRP A 141 -12.94 13.24 -20.04
N ARG A 142 -13.08 11.91 -19.96
CA ARG A 142 -12.00 11.00 -20.39
C ARG A 142 -11.66 11.19 -21.88
N ALA A 143 -12.67 11.39 -22.73
CA ALA A 143 -12.47 11.65 -24.15
C ALA A 143 -11.84 13.05 -24.41
N GLU A 144 -12.33 14.08 -23.72
CA GLU A 144 -11.77 15.44 -23.81
C GLU A 144 -10.33 15.50 -23.32
N LYS A 145 -10.02 14.90 -22.16
CA LYS A 145 -8.66 14.81 -21.62
C LYS A 145 -7.70 14.09 -22.60
N ALA A 146 -8.16 13.01 -23.23
CA ALA A 146 -7.37 12.31 -24.24
C ALA A 146 -7.09 13.19 -25.47
N ALA A 147 -8.08 13.96 -25.94
CA ALA A 147 -7.91 14.91 -27.03
C ALA A 147 -6.96 16.06 -26.67
N LEU A 148 -7.00 16.58 -25.42
CA LEU A 148 -6.05 17.58 -24.94
C LEU A 148 -4.60 17.04 -24.92
N ARG A 149 -4.41 15.79 -24.50
CA ARG A 149 -3.11 15.11 -24.54
C ARG A 149 -2.59 14.98 -25.97
N GLU A 150 -3.44 14.52 -26.89
CA GLU A 150 -3.09 14.34 -28.31
C GLU A 150 -2.77 15.68 -28.99
N ALA A 151 -3.58 16.71 -28.74
CA ALA A 151 -3.36 18.05 -29.28
C ALA A 151 -2.05 18.66 -28.79
N PHE A 152 -1.73 18.53 -27.49
CA PHE A 152 -0.46 19.00 -26.94
C PHE A 152 0.74 18.28 -27.55
N LEU A 153 0.74 16.94 -27.56
CA LEU A 153 1.85 16.15 -28.14
C LEU A 153 2.03 16.43 -29.65
N SER A 154 0.93 16.53 -30.40
CA SER A 154 0.96 16.89 -31.82
C SER A 154 1.49 18.30 -32.04
N GLY A 155 1.07 19.27 -31.21
CA GLY A 155 1.57 20.64 -31.21
C GLY A 155 3.07 20.71 -31.01
N VAL A 156 3.62 19.96 -30.04
CA VAL A 156 5.07 19.85 -29.83
C VAL A 156 5.76 19.22 -31.04
N LYS A 157 5.26 18.09 -31.55
CA LYS A 157 5.84 17.36 -32.68
C LYS A 157 5.92 18.20 -33.96
N LEU A 158 4.98 19.12 -34.16
CA LEU A 158 4.98 20.07 -35.28
C LEU A 158 6.10 21.13 -35.19
N GLN A 159 6.62 21.44 -34.00
CA GLN A 159 7.73 22.38 -33.81
C GLN A 159 9.12 21.75 -34.03
N LEU A 160 9.18 20.43 -34.16
CA LEU A 160 10.43 19.69 -34.31
C LEU A 160 10.94 19.75 -35.75
N ASP A 161 12.25 19.78 -35.90
CA ASP A 161 12.89 19.50 -37.20
C ASP A 161 13.00 17.98 -37.46
N ASP A 162 13.62 17.62 -38.58
CA ASP A 162 13.65 16.23 -39.03
C ASP A 162 14.68 15.36 -38.28
N GLU A 163 15.67 15.96 -37.60
CA GLU A 163 16.56 15.25 -36.68
C GLU A 163 15.84 14.97 -35.35
N GLN A 164 15.15 15.98 -34.82
CA GLN A 164 14.35 15.85 -33.60
C GLN A 164 13.15 14.91 -33.76
N LYS A 165 12.53 14.85 -34.95
CA LYS A 165 11.48 13.85 -35.27
C LYS A 165 12.00 12.42 -35.25
N GLN A 166 13.28 12.17 -35.53
CA GLN A 166 13.87 10.83 -35.42
C GLN A 166 14.05 10.41 -33.95
N MET A 167 14.21 11.35 -33.02
CA MET A 167 14.23 11.07 -31.57
C MET A 167 12.85 10.79 -30.99
N TRP A 168 11.77 11.21 -31.67
CA TRP A 168 10.39 11.11 -31.19
C TRP A 168 9.97 9.71 -30.69
N PRO A 169 10.29 8.57 -31.38
CA PRO A 169 9.88 7.25 -30.90
C PRO A 169 10.55 6.84 -29.59
N ALA A 170 11.80 7.25 -29.35
CA ALA A 170 12.48 7.01 -28.08
C ALA A 170 11.92 7.92 -26.97
N PHE A 171 11.66 9.18 -27.32
CA PHE A 171 11.02 10.15 -26.41
C PHE A 171 9.61 9.72 -25.98
N GLU A 172 8.79 9.17 -26.88
CA GLU A 172 7.47 8.61 -26.54
C GLU A 172 7.58 7.45 -25.55
N ARG A 173 8.57 6.57 -25.72
CA ARG A 173 8.83 5.48 -24.78
C ARG A 173 9.24 6.00 -23.39
N GLN A 174 10.15 6.98 -23.35
CA GLN A 174 10.53 7.67 -22.11
C GLN A 174 9.30 8.30 -21.43
N LEU A 175 8.45 9.03 -22.17
CA LEU A 175 7.22 9.62 -21.61
C LEU A 175 6.27 8.55 -21.04
N VAL A 176 6.08 7.41 -21.72
CA VAL A 176 5.26 6.32 -21.17
C VAL A 176 5.89 5.76 -19.90
N ARG A 177 7.21 5.54 -19.86
CA ARG A 177 7.89 5.09 -18.63
C ARG A 177 7.65 6.06 -17.47
N GLU A 178 7.99 7.33 -17.63
CA GLU A 178 7.87 8.37 -16.58
C GLU A 178 6.42 8.57 -16.10
N LYS A 179 5.41 8.37 -16.97
CA LYS A 179 3.99 8.59 -16.63
C LYS A 179 3.23 7.36 -16.17
N SER A 180 3.55 6.19 -16.71
CA SER A 180 2.79 4.97 -16.46
C SER A 180 3.46 4.05 -15.44
N LEU A 181 4.80 4.02 -15.37
CA LEU A 181 5.50 3.13 -14.44
C LEU A 181 5.15 3.42 -12.96
N PRO A 182 5.05 4.68 -12.48
CA PRO A 182 4.66 4.97 -11.10
C PRO A 182 3.23 4.54 -10.73
N LYS A 183 2.37 4.22 -11.70
CA LYS A 183 0.98 3.75 -11.50
C LYS A 183 0.88 2.26 -11.14
N GLY A 184 2.00 1.62 -10.79
CA GLY A 184 2.04 0.25 -10.32
C GLY A 184 1.29 0.04 -9.00
N ARG A 185 0.77 -1.18 -8.80
CA ARG A 185 0.07 -1.62 -7.58
C ARG A 185 0.67 -2.89 -6.98
N LEU A 186 1.53 -3.59 -7.70
CA LEU A 186 2.29 -4.74 -7.20
C LEU A 186 3.73 -4.33 -6.86
N SER A 187 4.32 -4.98 -5.85
CA SER A 187 5.75 -4.87 -5.56
C SER A 187 6.56 -5.33 -6.78
N GLY A 188 7.56 -4.54 -7.17
CA GLY A 188 8.36 -4.73 -8.39
C GLY A 188 7.73 -4.18 -9.69
N GLU A 189 6.46 -3.77 -9.70
CA GLU A 189 5.81 -3.23 -10.92
C GLU A 189 6.36 -1.85 -11.30
N SER A 190 6.64 -0.99 -10.32
CA SER A 190 7.03 0.41 -10.52
C SER A 190 8.55 0.66 -10.58
N VAL A 191 9.37 -0.37 -10.77
CA VAL A 191 10.84 -0.25 -10.77
C VAL A 191 11.34 0.29 -12.10
N ASP A 192 12.08 1.40 -12.07
CA ASP A 192 12.77 1.95 -13.24
C ASP A 192 14.25 1.55 -13.21
N LEU A 193 14.64 0.56 -14.02
CA LEU A 193 16.03 0.08 -14.07
C LEU A 193 17.00 1.14 -14.62
N PHE A 194 16.55 2.14 -15.39
CA PHE A 194 17.40 3.27 -15.80
C PHE A 194 17.79 4.13 -14.59
N GLN A 195 16.83 4.39 -13.68
CA GLN A 195 17.11 5.15 -12.47
C GLN A 195 18.01 4.34 -11.51
N VAL A 196 17.83 3.02 -11.42
CA VAL A 196 18.72 2.15 -10.63
C VAL A 196 20.16 2.20 -11.15
N LEU A 197 20.39 2.02 -12.46
CA LEU A 197 21.74 2.13 -13.06
C LEU A 197 22.38 3.51 -12.81
N LYS A 198 21.58 4.58 -12.90
CA LYS A 198 22.02 5.95 -12.61
C LYS A 198 22.38 6.16 -11.14
N GLN A 199 21.62 5.56 -10.22
CA GLN A 199 21.85 5.69 -8.77
C GLN A 199 23.12 4.98 -8.30
N ILE A 200 23.43 3.79 -8.84
CA ILE A 200 24.67 3.06 -8.50
C ILE A 200 25.92 3.60 -9.21
N GLY A 201 25.75 4.51 -10.17
CA GLY A 201 26.87 5.18 -10.86
C GLY A 201 27.67 4.26 -11.80
N VAL A 202 27.00 3.43 -12.60
CA VAL A 202 27.69 2.56 -13.58
C VAL A 202 28.57 3.39 -14.54
N PRO A 203 29.84 3.01 -14.77
CA PRO A 203 30.73 3.71 -15.70
C PRO A 203 30.18 3.80 -17.13
N THR A 204 30.53 4.87 -17.85
CA THR A 204 29.99 5.16 -19.20
C THR A 204 30.30 4.06 -20.21
N ASP A 205 31.44 3.39 -20.08
CA ASP A 205 31.82 2.28 -20.97
C ASP A 205 30.86 1.09 -20.80
N ALA A 206 30.58 0.69 -19.55
CA ALA A 206 29.63 -0.38 -19.24
C ALA A 206 28.17 0.00 -19.59
N THR A 207 27.76 1.27 -19.46
CA THR A 207 26.44 1.70 -19.95
C THR A 207 26.34 1.69 -21.48
N THR A 208 27.46 1.84 -22.19
CA THR A 208 27.52 1.73 -23.66
C THR A 208 27.33 0.28 -24.11
N GLU A 209 27.97 -0.68 -23.42
CA GLU A 209 27.76 -2.12 -23.68
C GLU A 209 26.31 -2.57 -23.40
N LEU A 210 25.69 -2.00 -22.37
CA LEU A 210 24.28 -2.23 -22.03
C LEU A 210 23.26 -1.58 -22.99
N ALA A 211 23.67 -0.67 -23.90
CA ALA A 211 22.74 0.19 -24.63
C ALA A 211 21.64 -0.59 -25.39
N ALA A 212 22.00 -1.64 -26.13
CA ALA A 212 21.04 -2.47 -26.87
C ALA A 212 20.12 -3.29 -25.95
N LEU A 213 20.61 -3.70 -24.77
CA LEU A 213 19.80 -4.40 -23.76
C LEU A 213 18.81 -3.44 -23.10
N MET A 214 19.22 -2.21 -22.81
CA MET A 214 18.38 -1.15 -22.24
C MET A 214 17.30 -0.66 -23.23
N GLU A 215 17.61 -0.58 -24.53
CA GLU A 215 16.60 -0.28 -25.55
C GLU A 215 15.53 -1.39 -25.63
N ASN A 216 15.96 -2.66 -25.63
CA ASN A 216 15.03 -3.80 -25.63
C ASN A 216 14.18 -3.85 -24.35
N TYR A 217 14.77 -3.54 -23.18
CA TYR A 217 14.04 -3.35 -21.93
C TYR A 217 12.96 -2.28 -22.07
N GLU A 218 13.31 -1.09 -22.56
CA GLU A 218 12.38 0.02 -22.70
C GLU A 218 11.23 -0.30 -23.64
N ILE A 219 11.51 -0.90 -24.81
CA ILE A 219 10.49 -1.33 -25.77
C ILE A 219 9.51 -2.30 -25.10
N ARG A 220 10.02 -3.38 -24.48
CA ARG A 220 9.17 -4.41 -23.86
C ARG A 220 8.43 -3.91 -22.62
N LEU A 221 9.01 -2.98 -21.87
CA LEU A 221 8.35 -2.34 -20.73
C LEU A 221 7.20 -1.46 -21.21
N VAL A 222 7.44 -0.62 -22.22
CA VAL A 222 6.43 0.30 -22.78
C VAL A 222 5.29 -0.47 -23.43
N ASP A 223 5.56 -1.58 -24.13
CA ASP A 223 4.51 -2.48 -24.63
C ASP A 223 3.64 -3.05 -23.51
N ALA A 224 4.26 -3.48 -22.39
CA ALA A 224 3.54 -3.99 -21.23
C ALA A 224 2.71 -2.91 -20.52
N LEU A 225 3.28 -1.70 -20.35
CA LEU A 225 2.61 -0.54 -19.76
C LEU A 225 1.42 -0.09 -20.63
N ASN A 226 1.60 0.02 -21.94
CA ASN A 226 0.55 0.37 -22.89
C ASN A 226 -0.60 -0.66 -22.88
N ALA A 227 -0.28 -1.95 -22.86
CA ALA A 227 -1.28 -3.01 -22.76
C ALA A 227 -2.07 -2.93 -21.44
N ARG A 228 -1.39 -2.70 -20.32
CA ARG A 228 -2.01 -2.51 -18.99
C ARG A 228 -2.93 -1.29 -18.98
N ASP A 229 -2.44 -0.13 -19.39
CA ASP A 229 -3.13 1.14 -19.25
C ASP A 229 -4.32 1.26 -20.21
N THR A 230 -4.15 0.77 -21.45
CA THR A 230 -5.24 0.68 -22.43
C THR A 230 -6.36 -0.21 -21.89
N TYR A 231 -6.04 -1.39 -21.35
CA TYR A 231 -7.05 -2.28 -20.81
C TYR A 231 -7.74 -1.71 -19.56
N ILE A 232 -7.00 -1.08 -18.64
CA ILE A 232 -7.59 -0.41 -17.47
C ILE A 232 -8.58 0.68 -17.93
N SER A 233 -8.16 1.57 -18.83
CA SER A 233 -9.00 2.66 -19.36
C SER A 233 -10.28 2.13 -20.05
N GLN A 234 -10.15 1.12 -20.91
CA GLN A 234 -11.28 0.51 -21.63
C GLN A 234 -12.18 -0.40 -20.77
N SER A 235 -11.70 -0.85 -19.61
CA SER A 235 -12.46 -1.72 -18.71
C SER A 235 -13.07 -1.00 -17.51
N GLU A 236 -12.64 0.21 -17.15
CA GLU A 236 -13.23 1.01 -16.06
C GLU A 236 -14.76 1.23 -16.26
N PRO A 237 -15.29 1.58 -17.45
CA PRO A 237 -16.74 1.69 -17.67
C PRO A 237 -17.46 0.33 -17.59
N LYS A 238 -16.81 -0.75 -18.04
CA LYS A 238 -17.37 -2.10 -18.01
C LYS A 238 -17.47 -2.62 -16.57
N LEU A 239 -16.45 -2.36 -15.76
CA LEU A 239 -16.42 -2.70 -14.33
C LEU A 239 -17.49 -1.92 -13.55
N PHE A 240 -17.67 -0.63 -13.86
CA PHE A 240 -18.73 0.19 -13.27
C PHE A 240 -20.12 -0.29 -13.67
N LYS A 241 -20.34 -0.67 -14.93
CA LYS A 241 -21.60 -1.27 -15.39
C LYS A 241 -21.87 -2.63 -14.75
N ALA A 242 -20.86 -3.49 -14.64
CA ALA A 242 -20.96 -4.80 -13.98
C ALA A 242 -21.36 -4.64 -12.51
N LEU A 243 -20.79 -3.66 -11.80
CA LEU A 243 -21.23 -3.24 -10.48
C LEU A 243 -22.71 -2.83 -10.46
N GLN A 244 -23.14 -1.91 -11.33
CA GLN A 244 -24.54 -1.46 -11.40
C GLN A 244 -25.54 -2.59 -11.70
N SER A 245 -25.16 -3.59 -12.50
CA SER A 245 -26.01 -4.72 -12.86
C SER A 245 -25.87 -5.94 -11.95
N MET A 246 -25.10 -5.85 -10.86
CA MET A 246 -24.74 -6.95 -9.97
C MET A 246 -24.05 -8.15 -10.68
N ASP A 247 -23.40 -7.90 -11.82
CA ASP A 247 -22.62 -8.92 -12.56
C ASP A 247 -21.24 -9.09 -11.91
N MET A 248 -21.21 -9.85 -10.81
CA MET A 248 -20.01 -10.07 -10.03
C MET A 248 -18.96 -10.85 -10.83
N SER A 249 -19.36 -11.83 -11.63
CA SER A 249 -18.45 -12.63 -12.46
C SER A 249 -17.80 -11.79 -13.56
N GLY A 250 -18.57 -10.94 -14.27
CA GLY A 250 -18.02 -10.00 -15.24
C GLY A 250 -17.05 -8.99 -14.62
N GLY A 251 -17.37 -8.49 -13.42
CA GLY A 251 -16.49 -7.61 -12.65
C GLY A 251 -15.17 -8.28 -12.23
N LEU A 252 -15.23 -9.52 -11.72
CA LEU A 252 -14.04 -10.28 -11.30
C LEU A 252 -13.12 -10.62 -12.49
N ASN A 253 -13.68 -11.10 -13.60
CA ASN A 253 -12.92 -11.38 -14.83
C ASN A 253 -12.15 -10.13 -15.33
N ILE A 254 -12.73 -8.93 -15.17
CA ILE A 254 -12.04 -7.67 -15.48
C ILE A 254 -10.85 -7.43 -14.54
N VAL A 255 -11.04 -7.61 -13.23
CA VAL A 255 -9.99 -7.39 -12.22
C VAL A 255 -8.85 -8.41 -12.34
N GLU A 256 -9.16 -9.68 -12.60
CA GLU A 256 -8.17 -10.71 -12.92
C GLU A 256 -7.33 -10.29 -14.13
N LYS A 257 -7.98 -9.89 -15.23
CA LYS A 257 -7.25 -9.48 -16.44
C LYS A 257 -6.43 -8.20 -16.25
N GLN A 258 -6.91 -7.23 -15.45
CA GLN A 258 -6.11 -6.08 -15.04
C GLN A 258 -4.88 -6.52 -14.22
N THR A 259 -5.05 -7.52 -13.36
CA THR A 259 -3.98 -8.05 -12.51
C THR A 259 -2.92 -8.79 -13.32
N ASP A 260 -3.30 -9.62 -14.30
CA ASP A 260 -2.36 -10.29 -15.22
C ASP A 260 -1.47 -9.30 -15.97
N LEU A 261 -2.04 -8.17 -16.42
CA LEU A 261 -1.30 -7.15 -17.15
C LEU A 261 -0.32 -6.39 -16.23
N ARG A 262 -0.64 -6.24 -14.94
CA ARG A 262 0.30 -5.72 -13.92
C ARG A 262 1.43 -6.69 -13.63
N VAL A 263 1.11 -7.98 -13.52
CA VAL A 263 2.11 -9.05 -13.39
C VAL A 263 3.07 -9.02 -14.59
N ARG A 264 2.56 -8.89 -15.82
CA ARG A 264 3.42 -8.78 -17.02
C ARG A 264 4.40 -7.61 -16.99
N VAL A 265 4.01 -6.43 -16.47
CA VAL A 265 4.93 -5.28 -16.29
C VAL A 265 6.05 -5.62 -15.30
N ARG A 266 5.68 -6.19 -14.14
CA ARG A 266 6.65 -6.64 -13.12
C ARG A 266 7.58 -7.72 -13.65
N ASP A 267 7.08 -8.65 -14.45
CA ASP A 267 7.86 -9.77 -14.97
C ASP A 267 8.89 -9.30 -16.01
N VAL A 268 8.58 -8.26 -16.81
CA VAL A 268 9.57 -7.57 -17.67
C VAL A 268 10.68 -6.92 -16.82
N ASN A 269 10.33 -6.22 -15.73
CA ASN A 269 11.34 -5.65 -14.81
C ASN A 269 12.22 -6.74 -14.19
N GLU A 270 11.64 -7.87 -13.76
CA GLU A 270 12.37 -9.00 -13.16
C GLU A 270 13.35 -9.64 -14.16
N GLU A 271 12.89 -9.92 -15.38
CA GLU A 271 13.68 -10.53 -16.45
C GLU A 271 14.88 -9.66 -16.81
N PHE A 272 14.64 -8.36 -17.07
CA PHE A 272 15.71 -7.45 -17.43
C PHE A 272 16.62 -7.10 -16.24
N ARG A 273 16.16 -7.11 -14.99
CA ARG A 273 17.07 -7.00 -13.84
C ARG A 273 18.10 -8.14 -13.87
N VAL A 274 17.67 -9.38 -14.10
CA VAL A 274 18.60 -10.52 -14.17
C VAL A 274 19.54 -10.40 -15.37
N ALA A 275 19.03 -10.02 -16.55
CA ALA A 275 19.86 -9.87 -17.75
C ALA A 275 20.89 -8.75 -17.63
N ILE A 276 20.51 -7.59 -17.08
CA ILE A 276 21.41 -6.44 -16.86
C ILE A 276 22.45 -6.78 -15.79
N ALA A 277 22.05 -7.39 -14.67
CA ALA A 277 22.98 -7.83 -13.62
C ALA A 277 24.06 -8.80 -14.15
N ALA A 278 23.66 -9.76 -14.99
CA ALA A 278 24.57 -10.72 -15.62
C ALA A 278 25.47 -10.11 -16.72
N SER A 279 25.15 -8.90 -17.20
CA SER A 279 25.93 -8.16 -18.21
C SER A 279 26.87 -7.12 -17.57
N LEU A 280 26.83 -6.95 -16.25
CA LEU A 280 27.70 -6.06 -15.49
C LEU A 280 28.87 -6.86 -14.86
N PRO A 281 30.00 -6.19 -14.52
CA PRO A 281 31.03 -6.77 -13.66
C PRO A 281 30.43 -7.26 -12.34
N GLU A 282 30.92 -8.38 -11.79
CA GLU A 282 30.30 -9.12 -10.67
C GLU A 282 29.85 -8.22 -9.49
N GLU A 283 30.75 -7.34 -9.00
CA GLU A 283 30.46 -6.39 -7.92
C GLU A 283 29.36 -5.39 -8.29
N GLN A 284 29.38 -4.87 -9.53
CA GLN A 284 28.36 -3.93 -10.03
C GLN A 284 27.03 -4.64 -10.30
N GLY A 285 27.04 -5.88 -10.79
CA GLY A 285 25.85 -6.71 -10.97
C GLY A 285 25.17 -7.07 -9.65
N ALA A 286 25.95 -7.33 -8.60
CA ALA A 286 25.44 -7.52 -7.24
C ALA A 286 24.85 -6.22 -6.67
N SER A 287 25.56 -5.10 -6.79
CA SER A 287 25.09 -3.78 -6.36
C SER A 287 23.79 -3.35 -7.07
N PHE A 288 23.74 -3.53 -8.39
CA PHE A 288 22.55 -3.31 -9.21
C PHE A 288 21.37 -4.20 -8.80
N THR A 289 21.62 -5.49 -8.56
CA THR A 289 20.59 -6.43 -8.12
C THR A 289 20.00 -5.99 -6.78
N ASN A 290 20.84 -5.60 -5.82
CA ASN A 290 20.41 -5.09 -4.53
C ASN A 290 19.58 -3.82 -4.69
N ALA A 291 20.09 -2.79 -5.36
CA ALA A 291 19.38 -1.51 -5.54
C ALA A 291 18.03 -1.67 -6.28
N ALA A 292 17.94 -2.55 -7.29
CA ALA A 292 16.68 -2.86 -7.96
C ALA A 292 15.69 -3.61 -7.06
N MET A 293 16.17 -4.53 -6.21
CA MET A 293 15.35 -5.23 -5.23
C MET A 293 14.86 -4.29 -4.12
N GLU A 294 15.70 -3.39 -3.63
CA GLU A 294 15.33 -2.36 -2.64
C GLU A 294 14.27 -1.41 -3.21
N SER A 295 14.43 -0.96 -4.45
CA SER A 295 13.43 -0.15 -5.16
C SER A 295 12.09 -0.89 -5.34
N GLY A 296 12.13 -2.16 -5.75
CA GLY A 296 10.93 -2.94 -6.03
C GLY A 296 10.18 -3.47 -4.81
N PHE A 297 10.90 -3.72 -3.71
CA PHE A 297 10.40 -4.39 -2.52
C PHE A 297 10.73 -3.59 -1.24
N GLU A 298 10.67 -2.26 -1.30
CA GLU A 298 11.04 -1.30 -0.24
C GLU A 298 10.73 -1.83 1.18
N ARG A 299 9.49 -2.26 1.43
CA ARG A 299 9.03 -2.77 2.74
C ARG A 299 9.81 -3.99 3.27
N VAL A 300 10.37 -4.83 2.40
CA VAL A 300 11.20 -6.01 2.71
C VAL A 300 12.64 -5.59 3.06
N PHE A 301 13.14 -4.54 2.41
CA PHE A 301 14.52 -4.08 2.55
C PHE A 301 14.73 -3.00 3.61
N ARG A 302 13.66 -2.34 4.09
CA ARG A 302 13.71 -1.38 5.21
C ARG A 302 14.64 -1.85 6.34
N THR A 303 15.53 -0.97 6.77
CA THR A 303 16.51 -1.21 7.84
C THR A 303 15.83 -1.73 9.09
N THR A 304 16.23 -2.92 9.54
CA THR A 304 15.65 -3.54 10.74
C THR A 304 16.16 -2.88 12.04
N SER A 305 15.56 -3.24 13.17
CA SER A 305 16.09 -2.86 14.50
C SER A 305 17.48 -3.45 14.73
N ALA A 306 17.69 -4.71 14.35
CA ALA A 306 18.97 -5.41 14.48
C ALA A 306 20.08 -4.78 13.62
N GLN A 307 19.82 -4.39 12.36
CA GLN A 307 20.82 -3.68 11.54
C GLN A 307 21.31 -2.39 12.22
N ARG A 308 20.37 -1.55 12.69
CA ARG A 308 20.72 -0.34 13.46
C ARG A 308 21.47 -0.66 14.76
N ALA A 309 21.25 -1.84 15.34
CA ALA A 309 21.91 -2.26 16.58
C ALA A 309 23.35 -2.66 16.35
N PHE A 310 23.64 -3.40 15.28
CA PHE A 310 25.02 -3.71 14.89
C PHE A 310 25.80 -2.44 14.53
N GLU A 311 25.20 -1.50 13.78
CA GLU A 311 25.81 -0.19 13.47
C GLU A 311 26.15 0.62 14.74
N GLN A 312 25.19 0.75 15.67
CA GLN A 312 25.42 1.46 16.94
C GLN A 312 26.42 0.73 17.83
N ALA A 313 26.35 -0.60 17.95
CA ALA A 313 27.26 -1.39 18.77
C ALA A 313 28.71 -1.27 18.27
N LYS A 314 28.96 -1.37 16.96
CA LYS A 314 30.29 -1.12 16.36
C LYS A 314 30.81 0.31 16.56
N SER A 315 29.94 1.25 16.93
CA SER A 315 30.28 2.66 17.18
C SER A 315 30.50 2.97 18.67
N ILE A 316 30.44 1.97 19.56
CA ILE A 316 30.71 2.15 20.99
C ILE A 316 32.23 2.30 21.20
N GLU A 317 32.64 3.43 21.76
CA GLU A 317 34.01 3.65 22.22
C GLU A 317 34.34 2.70 23.40
N GLU A 318 35.59 2.27 23.51
CA GLU A 318 36.08 1.32 24.55
C GLU A 318 35.56 -0.15 24.45
N LEU A 319 35.10 -0.62 23.29
CA LEU A 319 34.94 -2.07 23.06
C LEU A 319 36.29 -2.80 23.05
N SER A 320 36.33 -4.01 23.63
CA SER A 320 37.48 -4.90 23.47
C SER A 320 37.56 -5.45 22.03
N PRO A 321 38.77 -5.75 21.50
CA PRO A 321 38.92 -6.32 20.16
C PRO A 321 38.13 -7.61 19.96
N GLU A 322 38.08 -8.47 20.98
CA GLU A 322 37.38 -9.75 20.94
C GLU A 322 35.85 -9.58 20.86
N THR A 323 35.30 -8.59 21.58
CA THR A 323 33.86 -8.27 21.51
C THR A 323 33.51 -7.63 20.17
N LEU A 324 34.37 -6.77 19.62
CA LEU A 324 34.17 -6.20 18.29
C LEU A 324 34.18 -7.29 17.20
N GLU A 325 35.11 -8.23 17.25
CA GLU A 325 35.16 -9.39 16.34
C GLU A 325 33.89 -10.25 16.46
N ALA A 326 33.44 -10.53 17.70
CA ALA A 326 32.19 -11.26 17.94
C ALA A 326 30.95 -10.54 17.39
N ILE A 327 30.88 -9.21 17.51
CA ILE A 327 29.80 -8.37 16.94
C ILE A 327 29.80 -8.45 15.41
N VAL A 328 30.96 -8.34 14.76
CA VAL A 328 31.09 -8.41 13.28
C VAL A 328 30.74 -9.81 12.76
N ALA A 329 31.16 -10.87 13.46
CA ALA A 329 30.77 -12.24 13.12
C ALA A 329 29.25 -12.46 13.29
N LEU A 330 28.65 -11.94 14.35
CA LEU A 330 27.22 -12.04 14.61
C LEU A 330 26.37 -11.24 13.60
N GLU A 331 26.84 -10.05 13.20
CA GLU A 331 26.23 -9.25 12.13
C GLU A 331 26.28 -9.98 10.79
N SER A 332 27.43 -10.59 10.44
CA SER A 332 27.60 -11.36 9.21
C SER A 332 26.64 -12.55 9.13
N ALA A 333 26.49 -13.29 10.24
CA ALA A 333 25.50 -14.37 10.35
C ALA A 333 24.05 -13.85 10.24
N TYR A 334 23.74 -12.71 10.86
CA TYR A 334 22.43 -12.07 10.75
C TYR A 334 22.10 -11.68 9.31
N VAL A 335 23.03 -11.03 8.59
CA VAL A 335 22.84 -10.61 7.20
C VAL A 335 22.61 -11.81 6.27
N ALA A 336 23.29 -12.92 6.50
CA ALA A 336 23.07 -14.17 5.73
C ALA A 336 21.67 -14.79 5.99
N GLU A 337 21.25 -14.93 7.26
CA GLU A 337 19.90 -15.39 7.61
C GLU A 337 18.82 -14.42 7.07
N LEU A 338 19.06 -13.12 7.18
CA LEU A 338 18.14 -12.06 6.71
C LEU A 338 17.96 -12.09 5.19
N THR A 339 19.03 -12.28 4.42
CA THR A 339 18.98 -12.36 2.95
C THR A 339 18.10 -13.53 2.50
N THR A 340 18.37 -14.72 3.03
CA THR A 340 17.56 -15.94 2.78
C THR A 340 16.08 -15.74 3.11
N LEU A 341 15.79 -14.98 4.18
CA LEU A 341 14.43 -14.69 4.60
C LEU A 341 13.75 -13.61 3.74
N ARG A 342 14.50 -12.58 3.30
CA ARG A 342 14.01 -11.59 2.34
C ARG A 342 13.60 -12.25 1.03
N ASP A 343 14.39 -13.18 0.50
CA ASP A 343 14.04 -13.94 -0.71
C ASP A 343 12.73 -14.72 -0.56
N ARG A 344 12.51 -15.37 0.60
CA ARG A 344 11.24 -16.03 0.93
C ARG A 344 10.09 -15.04 0.96
N VAL A 345 10.26 -13.90 1.62
CA VAL A 345 9.23 -12.85 1.69
C VAL A 345 8.90 -12.33 0.29
N ILE A 346 9.90 -12.05 -0.55
CA ILE A 346 9.73 -11.60 -1.95
C ILE A 346 8.97 -12.66 -2.77
N ALA A 347 9.33 -13.94 -2.66
CA ALA A 347 8.64 -15.02 -3.35
C ALA A 347 7.16 -15.15 -2.90
N THR A 348 6.88 -15.04 -1.60
CA THR A 348 5.51 -15.00 -1.05
C THR A 348 4.74 -13.78 -1.54
N THR A 349 5.37 -12.59 -1.55
CA THR A 349 4.80 -11.34 -2.06
C THR A 349 4.44 -11.46 -3.54
N LYS A 350 5.37 -11.92 -4.38
CA LYS A 350 5.15 -12.11 -5.83
C LYS A 350 3.96 -13.04 -6.14
N LYS A 351 3.74 -14.06 -5.29
CA LYS A 351 2.68 -15.08 -5.40
C LYS A 351 1.31 -14.63 -4.87
N GLU A 352 1.25 -13.89 -3.75
CA GLU A 352 -0.02 -13.58 -3.07
C GLU A 352 -0.54 -12.16 -3.32
N GLU A 353 0.30 -11.16 -3.65
CA GLU A 353 -0.20 -9.81 -3.98
C GLU A 353 -1.21 -9.79 -5.14
N PRO A 354 -0.98 -10.49 -6.28
CA PRO A 354 -1.97 -10.55 -7.36
C PRO A 354 -3.32 -11.10 -6.88
N LYS A 355 -3.28 -12.14 -6.03
CA LYS A 355 -4.49 -12.74 -5.46
C LYS A 355 -5.20 -11.82 -4.49
N GLU A 356 -4.47 -11.03 -3.70
CA GLU A 356 -5.09 -10.05 -2.81
C GLU A 356 -5.78 -8.89 -3.55
N LEU A 357 -5.38 -8.56 -4.79
CA LEU A 357 -6.13 -7.62 -5.63
C LEU A 357 -7.48 -8.22 -6.07
N VAL A 358 -7.50 -9.50 -6.48
CA VAL A 358 -8.74 -10.20 -6.83
C VAL A 358 -9.63 -10.38 -5.60
N ARG A 359 -9.07 -10.90 -4.48
CA ARG A 359 -9.77 -10.99 -3.18
C ARG A 359 -10.26 -9.63 -2.67
N GLN A 360 -9.60 -8.52 -3.01
CA GLN A 360 -10.10 -7.17 -2.69
C GLN A 360 -11.38 -6.87 -3.46
N ALA A 361 -11.44 -7.21 -4.76
CA ALA A 361 -12.65 -7.08 -5.55
C ALA A 361 -13.77 -8.03 -5.07
N GLU A 362 -13.46 -9.28 -4.75
CA GLU A 362 -14.40 -10.25 -4.14
C GLU A 362 -15.01 -9.71 -2.84
N ARG A 363 -14.19 -9.11 -1.96
CA ARG A 363 -14.68 -8.52 -0.69
C ARG A 363 -15.55 -7.28 -0.92
N ILE A 364 -15.23 -6.46 -1.93
CA ILE A 364 -16.07 -5.31 -2.31
C ILE A 364 -17.41 -5.82 -2.87
N ALA A 365 -17.37 -6.76 -3.81
CA ALA A 365 -18.53 -7.46 -4.36
C ALA A 365 -19.44 -8.05 -3.27
N GLY A 366 -18.85 -8.81 -2.32
CA GLY A 366 -19.55 -9.37 -1.17
C GLY A 366 -20.20 -8.32 -0.28
N PHE A 367 -19.48 -7.26 0.07
CA PHE A 367 -20.04 -6.15 0.87
C PHE A 367 -21.31 -5.55 0.22
N MET A 368 -21.32 -5.39 -1.10
CA MET A 368 -22.45 -4.79 -1.82
C MET A 368 -23.64 -5.75 -2.00
N SER A 369 -23.41 -7.06 -1.97
CA SER A 369 -24.48 -8.07 -1.92
C SER A 369 -24.93 -8.44 -0.50
N GLY A 370 -24.31 -7.86 0.55
CA GLY A 370 -24.59 -8.16 1.96
C GLY A 370 -23.84 -9.36 2.52
N ASN A 371 -22.91 -9.95 1.76
CA ASN A 371 -22.08 -11.07 2.17
C ASN A 371 -20.74 -10.61 2.78
N PHE A 372 -20.68 -10.56 4.11
CA PHE A 372 -19.49 -10.12 4.87
C PHE A 372 -18.52 -11.28 5.15
N GLN A 373 -17.82 -11.76 4.11
CA GLN A 373 -16.75 -12.75 4.31
C GLN A 373 -15.56 -12.17 5.08
N GLN A 374 -15.05 -12.94 6.04
CA GLN A 374 -13.87 -12.56 6.82
C GLN A 374 -12.60 -12.49 5.98
N ARG A 375 -11.64 -11.68 6.44
CA ARG A 375 -10.25 -11.77 5.97
C ARG A 375 -9.58 -13.00 6.56
N GLY A 376 -9.25 -13.96 5.71
CA GLY A 376 -8.33 -15.05 6.07
C GLY A 376 -6.93 -14.54 6.46
N GLN A 377 -6.07 -15.46 6.89
CA GLN A 377 -4.68 -15.12 7.21
C GLN A 377 -3.95 -14.59 5.97
N ASP A 378 -3.17 -13.51 6.16
CA ASP A 378 -2.36 -12.86 5.13
C ASP A 378 -0.94 -13.47 5.15
N PRO A 379 -0.54 -14.30 4.16
CA PRO A 379 0.74 -15.00 4.19
C PRO A 379 1.93 -14.04 4.13
N ILE A 380 1.75 -12.86 3.53
CA ILE A 380 2.80 -11.84 3.44
C ILE A 380 3.03 -11.22 4.83
N ARG A 381 1.98 -11.05 5.66
CA ARG A 381 2.15 -10.65 7.07
C ARG A 381 2.82 -11.72 7.91
N THR A 382 2.59 -13.00 7.64
CA THR A 382 3.26 -14.10 8.35
C THR A 382 4.76 -14.10 8.03
N ALA A 383 5.14 -14.08 6.75
CA ALA A 383 6.55 -14.02 6.35
C ALA A 383 7.26 -12.74 6.85
N MET A 384 6.56 -11.60 6.85
CA MET A 384 7.06 -10.34 7.45
C MET A 384 7.19 -10.38 8.98
N ARG A 385 6.50 -11.30 9.66
CA ARG A 385 6.66 -11.52 11.11
C ARG A 385 7.91 -12.31 11.39
N GLU A 386 8.17 -13.38 10.63
CA GLU A 386 9.41 -14.16 10.71
C GLU A 386 10.66 -13.25 10.61
N GLN A 387 10.63 -12.23 9.74
CA GLN A 387 11.73 -11.25 9.60
C GLN A 387 11.96 -10.40 10.86
N ARG A 388 10.90 -10.10 11.63
CA ARG A 388 11.00 -9.41 12.91
C ARG A 388 11.48 -10.34 14.00
N ASP A 389 10.92 -11.56 14.05
CA ASP A 389 11.29 -12.58 15.03
C ASP A 389 12.79 -12.96 14.90
N LEU A 390 13.31 -13.02 13.66
CA LEU A 390 14.75 -13.13 13.38
C LEU A 390 15.55 -11.94 13.94
N SER A 391 15.04 -10.72 13.77
CA SER A 391 15.72 -9.51 14.26
C SER A 391 15.76 -9.48 15.79
N ASP A 392 14.67 -9.85 16.46
CA ASP A 392 14.60 -9.93 17.93
C ASP A 392 15.56 -11.02 18.47
N LYS A 393 15.61 -12.21 17.85
CA LYS A 393 16.58 -13.28 18.17
C LYS A 393 18.03 -12.80 18.11
N TYR A 394 18.37 -11.93 17.16
CA TYR A 394 19.73 -11.40 17.02
C TYR A 394 20.01 -10.19 17.92
N LEU A 395 19.00 -9.41 18.30
CA LEU A 395 19.12 -8.41 19.37
C LEU A 395 19.41 -9.05 20.72
N ASP A 396 18.71 -10.14 21.08
CA ASP A 396 18.96 -10.87 22.34
C ASP A 396 20.40 -11.44 22.39
N ARG A 397 20.94 -11.88 21.25
CA ARG A 397 22.34 -12.33 21.12
C ARG A 397 23.33 -11.17 21.25
N LEU A 398 23.06 -10.03 20.61
CA LEU A 398 23.91 -8.84 20.70
C LEU A 398 23.93 -8.27 22.13
N ALA A 399 22.79 -8.25 22.82
CA ALA A 399 22.69 -7.87 24.22
C ALA A 399 23.55 -8.77 25.14
N SER A 400 23.79 -10.02 24.74
CA SER A 400 24.64 -10.97 25.49
C SER A 400 26.15 -10.77 25.26
N LEU A 401 26.54 -9.93 24.30
CA LEU A 401 27.94 -9.57 24.01
C LEU A 401 28.35 -8.21 24.58
N LEU A 402 27.37 -7.39 24.97
CA LEU A 402 27.57 -6.03 25.50
C LEU A 402 27.36 -6.02 27.02
N SER A 403 27.96 -5.06 27.72
CA SER A 403 27.58 -4.79 29.12
C SER A 403 26.15 -4.24 29.20
N PRO A 404 25.46 -4.35 30.36
CA PRO A 404 24.14 -3.75 30.56
C PRO A 404 24.12 -2.25 30.25
N GLU A 405 25.18 -1.52 30.61
CA GLU A 405 25.35 -0.09 30.37
C GLU A 405 25.55 0.21 28.87
N GLN A 406 26.39 -0.58 28.20
CA GLN A 406 26.62 -0.48 26.74
C GLN A 406 25.34 -0.76 25.94
N TYR A 407 24.55 -1.76 26.36
CA TYR A 407 23.26 -2.06 25.74
C TYR A 407 22.19 -1.00 26.04
N GLN A 408 22.17 -0.43 27.25
CA GLN A 408 21.31 0.71 27.59
C GLN A 408 21.69 1.99 26.83
N GLY A 409 22.96 2.15 26.44
CA GLY A 409 23.44 3.23 25.58
C GLY A 409 22.93 3.17 24.12
N LEU A 410 22.45 2.00 23.65
CA LEU A 410 21.80 1.90 22.34
C LEU A 410 20.46 2.64 22.34
N SER A 411 20.10 3.28 21.22
CA SER A 411 18.85 4.04 21.14
C SER A 411 17.60 3.16 21.35
N ALA A 412 16.53 3.73 21.92
CA ALA A 412 15.27 3.02 22.21
C ALA A 412 14.51 2.52 20.95
N ALA A 413 14.94 2.90 19.74
CA ALA A 413 14.45 2.37 18.46
C ALA A 413 15.21 1.11 17.96
N THR A 414 16.19 0.69 18.76
CA THR A 414 17.21 -0.30 18.47
C THR A 414 17.31 -1.34 19.59
N GLN A 415 17.14 -0.92 20.85
CA GLN A 415 16.70 -1.80 21.92
C GLN A 415 15.41 -2.52 21.53
N ARG A 416 15.23 -3.77 21.99
CA ARG A 416 14.07 -4.61 21.68
C ARG A 416 12.75 -3.90 21.99
N ARG A 417 11.97 -3.57 20.97
CA ARG A 417 10.66 -2.93 21.09
C ARG A 417 9.53 -3.92 21.44
N GLY A 418 9.82 -4.83 22.36
CA GLY A 418 8.88 -5.85 22.85
C GLY A 418 8.94 -5.89 24.37
N PHE A 419 7.81 -5.53 25.02
CA PHE A 419 7.50 -5.82 26.42
C PHE A 419 8.61 -5.52 27.48
N GLY A 420 9.56 -4.64 27.16
CA GLY A 420 10.61 -4.16 28.08
C GLY A 420 10.10 -3.20 29.17
N GLY A 421 8.82 -2.82 29.10
CA GLY A 421 8.08 -2.60 30.33
C GLY A 421 7.71 -3.96 30.89
N GLY A 422 8.56 -4.53 31.75
CA GLY A 422 8.22 -5.75 32.49
C GLY A 422 6.94 -5.56 33.29
N PHE A 423 6.46 -6.61 33.97
CA PHE A 423 5.28 -6.50 34.83
C PHE A 423 5.38 -5.31 35.81
N GLU A 424 6.59 -5.07 36.33
CA GLU A 424 7.00 -3.93 37.17
C GLU A 424 6.92 -2.52 36.54
N ASN A 425 6.63 -2.39 35.25
CA ASN A 425 6.45 -1.12 34.54
C ASN A 425 5.03 -0.89 33.99
N LEU A 426 4.09 -1.80 34.23
CA LEU A 426 2.66 -1.54 34.03
C LEU A 426 2.11 -0.62 35.14
N PRO A 427 1.09 0.22 34.89
CA PRO A 427 0.34 0.88 35.95
C PRO A 427 -0.17 -0.13 37.01
N GLU A 428 -0.14 0.23 38.29
CA GLU A 428 -0.46 -0.69 39.40
C GLU A 428 -1.85 -1.32 39.30
N ASP A 429 -2.82 -0.55 38.82
CA ASP A 429 -4.18 -1.02 38.55
C ASP A 429 -4.24 -2.06 37.43
N MET A 430 -3.28 -2.04 36.51
CA MET A 430 -3.16 -3.01 35.41
C MET A 430 -2.34 -4.24 35.83
N ARG A 431 -1.30 -4.06 36.67
CA ARG A 431 -0.59 -5.15 37.36
C ARG A 431 -1.54 -6.02 38.16
N ASN A 432 -2.26 -5.42 39.10
CA ASN A 432 -3.07 -6.16 40.06
C ASN A 432 -4.18 -6.96 39.35
N ARG A 433 -4.76 -6.42 38.27
CA ARG A 433 -5.75 -7.10 37.41
C ARG A 433 -5.19 -8.27 36.59
N ILE A 434 -3.88 -8.37 36.43
CA ILE A 434 -3.20 -9.48 35.75
C ILE A 434 -2.80 -10.55 36.78
N LEU A 435 -2.22 -10.17 37.93
CA LEU A 435 -1.96 -11.10 39.04
C LEU A 435 -3.24 -11.81 39.47
N GLU A 436 -4.32 -11.07 39.75
CA GLU A 436 -5.65 -11.61 40.16
C GLU A 436 -6.26 -12.63 39.18
N ARG A 437 -5.69 -12.81 37.98
CA ARG A 437 -6.15 -13.76 36.94
C ARG A 437 -5.14 -14.81 36.52
N VAL A 438 -3.88 -14.68 36.93
CA VAL A 438 -2.75 -15.48 36.41
C VAL A 438 -1.90 -16.07 37.52
N ASP A 439 -1.71 -15.34 38.63
CA ASP A 439 -1.10 -15.83 39.87
C ASP A 439 -2.04 -16.86 40.51
N THR A 440 -1.85 -18.12 40.11
CA THR A 440 -2.70 -19.24 40.48
C THR A 440 -2.25 -19.84 41.81
N ASN A 441 -1.00 -19.61 42.20
CA ASN A 441 -0.41 -20.09 43.44
C ASN A 441 -0.44 -19.06 44.59
N GLY A 442 -0.78 -17.80 44.31
CA GLY A 442 -0.98 -16.72 45.27
C GLY A 442 0.32 -16.12 45.82
N ASN A 443 1.44 -16.22 45.10
CA ASN A 443 2.75 -15.78 45.57
C ASN A 443 3.07 -14.30 45.27
N GLY A 444 2.21 -13.59 44.52
CA GLY A 444 2.40 -12.19 44.15
C GLY A 444 3.39 -11.96 43.01
N GLN A 445 3.83 -13.02 42.34
CA GLN A 445 4.69 -13.03 41.17
C GLN A 445 3.99 -13.77 40.02
N ILE A 446 4.64 -13.88 38.86
CA ILE A 446 4.14 -14.70 37.74
C ILE A 446 5.25 -15.70 37.44
N ASP A 447 5.02 -16.96 37.76
CA ASP A 447 5.99 -18.03 37.55
C ASP A 447 6.12 -18.42 36.06
N PRO A 448 7.18 -19.13 35.63
CA PRO A 448 7.41 -19.46 34.21
C PRO A 448 6.24 -20.20 33.54
N ASP A 449 5.52 -21.03 34.30
CA ASP A 449 4.34 -21.78 33.82
C ASP A 449 3.09 -20.88 33.69
N GLU A 450 3.03 -19.80 34.47
CA GLU A 450 1.95 -18.80 34.46
C GLU A 450 2.19 -17.72 33.40
N GLU A 451 3.45 -17.47 33.04
CA GLU A 451 3.86 -16.57 31.97
C GLU A 451 3.25 -16.97 30.60
N GLU A 452 3.07 -18.28 30.36
CA GLU A 452 2.42 -18.76 29.13
C GLU A 452 0.91 -18.46 29.10
N GLN A 453 0.22 -18.49 30.24
CA GLN A 453 -1.18 -18.06 30.32
C GLN A 453 -1.32 -16.54 30.09
N ALA A 454 -0.44 -15.73 30.69
CA ALA A 454 -0.38 -14.30 30.41
C ALA A 454 -0.17 -14.01 28.91
N ARG A 455 0.77 -14.72 28.27
CA ARG A 455 1.04 -14.62 26.82
C ARG A 455 -0.18 -15.00 25.97
N GLN A 456 -1.01 -15.95 26.40
CA GLN A 456 -2.26 -16.30 25.70
C GLN A 456 -3.33 -15.20 25.82
N MET A 457 -3.50 -14.58 27.00
CA MET A 457 -4.43 -13.44 27.16
C MET A 457 -4.09 -12.26 26.24
N PHE A 458 -2.80 -11.93 26.09
CA PHE A 458 -2.36 -10.87 25.17
C PHE A 458 -2.49 -11.23 23.69
N ARG A 459 -2.58 -12.52 23.31
CA ARG A 459 -2.92 -12.93 21.94
C ARG A 459 -4.40 -12.72 21.61
N GLY A 460 -5.31 -12.95 22.56
CA GLY A 460 -6.76 -12.80 22.35
C GLY A 460 -7.29 -11.37 22.49
N GLY A 461 -6.73 -10.56 23.39
CA GLY A 461 -7.37 -9.33 23.88
C GLY A 461 -7.33 -8.08 22.98
N ARG A 462 -6.66 -8.09 21.80
CA ARG A 462 -6.42 -6.87 21.01
C ARG A 462 -7.49 -6.55 19.94
N GLY A 463 -8.72 -7.02 20.15
CA GLY A 463 -9.91 -6.65 19.38
C GLY A 463 -11.02 -6.14 20.29
N GLY A 464 -11.22 -4.82 20.33
CA GLY A 464 -12.45 -4.21 20.85
C GLY A 464 -12.48 -3.81 22.34
N ARG A 465 -11.93 -2.64 22.67
CA ARG A 465 -12.49 -1.75 23.71
C ARG A 465 -12.03 -0.30 23.51
N GLY A 466 -12.78 0.45 22.72
CA GLY A 466 -12.78 1.91 22.79
C GLY A 466 -13.89 2.37 23.74
N GLY A 467 -13.59 3.25 24.69
CA GLY A 467 -14.60 3.68 25.66
C GLY A 467 -14.14 4.68 26.72
N ARG A 468 -14.26 5.98 26.38
CA ARG A 468 -14.53 7.15 27.24
C ARG A 468 -13.86 7.31 28.62
N GLY A 469 -13.36 8.53 28.86
CA GLY A 469 -13.59 9.23 30.14
C GLY A 469 -12.41 10.05 30.64
N GLY A 470 -12.48 11.39 30.56
CA GLY A 470 -11.40 12.27 31.02
C GLY A 470 -11.65 13.76 30.78
N ASN A 471 -12.88 14.23 31.01
CA ASN A 471 -13.19 15.67 30.95
C ASN A 471 -12.70 16.31 32.26
N GLN A 472 -11.85 17.34 32.21
CA GLN A 472 -11.43 18.10 33.40
C GLN A 472 -11.67 19.60 33.18
N GLN A 473 -12.30 20.23 34.17
CA GLN A 473 -12.64 21.67 34.20
C GLN A 473 -11.52 22.49 34.86
N GLY A 474 -11.48 23.79 34.57
CA GLY A 474 -10.52 24.77 35.10
C GLY A 474 -10.15 25.76 33.99
N ASP A 475 -10.96 26.76 33.64
CA ASP A 475 -11.39 27.97 34.40
C ASP A 475 -10.38 29.14 34.34
N GLY A 476 -10.91 30.35 34.16
CA GLY A 476 -10.27 31.65 34.44
C GLY A 476 -9.18 32.17 33.50
N GLY A 477 -9.51 33.14 32.61
CA GLY A 477 -8.48 34.03 32.05
C GLY A 477 -8.82 34.86 30.80
N GLY A 478 -9.32 36.07 30.97
CA GLY A 478 -9.33 37.14 29.96
C GLY A 478 -9.99 38.42 30.49
N PRO A 479 -10.15 39.49 29.68
CA PRO A 479 -9.47 39.86 28.43
C PRO A 479 -8.42 40.97 28.82
N PRO A 480 -8.35 42.24 28.32
CA PRO A 480 -8.82 42.95 27.12
C PRO A 480 -7.67 43.21 26.10
N VAL A 481 -7.80 43.93 24.97
CA VAL A 481 -8.91 44.66 24.31
C VAL A 481 -9.03 44.11 22.88
#